data_AF-A0A1G3EHV2-F1
#
_entry.id   AF-A0A1G3EHV2-F1
#
_cell.length_a   1.000
_cell.length_b   1.000
_cell.length_c   1.000
_cell.angle_alpha   90.00
_cell.angle_beta   90.00
_cell.angle_gamma   90.00
#
_symmetry.space_group_name_H-M   'P 1'
#
loop_
_entity.id
_entity.type
_entity.pdbx_description
1 polymer ?
#
loop_
_entity_poly.entity_id
_entity_poly.type
_entity_poly.pdbx_seq_one_letter_code
_entity_poly.pdbx_strand_id
1 'polypeptide(L)'
;MNLSSVESRTTLPPVIVTFLIQELVLAIARSDQPAFHVTQDGVGVEQLAPSSIYELIKYIPQFQPSYADDHDDPYLALFWTACQEVGLEFSPYGVIALNSEETGYLGTPKTMNALVDRIRQLLREPRT
;
A
#
# COMPACT_ATOMS: atom_id res chain seq x y z
N MET A 1 38.46 -1.70 1.14
CA MET A 1 37.54 -2.00 0.03
C MET A 1 36.31 -1.13 0.23
N ASN A 2 35.99 -0.35 -0.79
CA ASN A 2 34.93 0.64 -0.81
C ASN A 2 33.68 -0.04 -1.39
N LEU A 3 32.60 -0.14 -0.63
CA LEU A 3 31.27 -0.45 -1.14
C LEU A 3 30.50 0.87 -1.14
N SER A 4 30.68 1.57 -2.26
CA SER A 4 29.95 2.75 -2.67
C SER A 4 28.44 2.52 -2.63
N SER A 5 27.75 3.55 -2.15
CA SER A 5 26.35 3.89 -2.44
C SER A 5 25.28 2.94 -1.90
N VAL A 6 25.04 3.00 -0.59
CA VAL A 6 23.64 3.09 -0.17
C VAL A 6 23.16 4.44 -0.68
N GLU A 7 22.45 4.43 -1.81
CA GLU A 7 21.69 5.58 -2.26
C GLU A 7 20.93 6.13 -1.05
N SER A 8 21.20 7.38 -0.69
CA SER A 8 20.42 8.11 0.29
C SER A 8 18.98 8.10 -0.19
N ARG A 9 18.18 7.12 0.23
CA ARG A 9 16.72 7.14 0.07
C ARG A 9 16.29 8.44 0.73
N THR A 10 15.99 9.43 -0.09
CA THR A 10 15.57 10.73 0.43
C THR A 10 14.21 10.47 1.05
N THR A 11 14.17 10.39 2.38
CA THR A 11 12.94 10.20 3.13
C THR A 11 11.99 11.35 2.78
N LEU A 12 10.76 11.03 2.37
CA LEU A 12 9.76 12.06 2.11
C LEU A 12 9.48 12.85 3.39
N PRO A 13 9.31 14.18 3.30
CA PRO A 13 8.87 14.96 4.45
C PRO A 13 7.51 14.48 4.97
N PRO A 14 7.24 14.53 6.30
CA PRO A 14 5.97 14.05 6.87
C PRO A 14 4.72 14.68 6.25
N VAL A 15 4.79 15.98 5.92
CA VAL A 15 3.69 16.71 5.26
C VAL A 15 3.38 16.15 3.87
N ILE A 16 4.41 15.73 3.13
CA ILE A 16 4.23 15.13 1.79
C ILE A 16 3.63 13.73 1.93
N VAL A 17 4.07 12.96 2.93
CA VAL A 17 3.49 11.64 3.21
C VAL A 17 2.01 11.75 3.58
N THR A 18 1.66 12.66 4.47
CA THR A 18 0.28 12.94 4.88
C THR A 18 -0.60 13.26 3.66
N PHE A 19 -0.13 14.17 2.80
CA PHE A 19 -0.81 14.52 1.55
C PHE A 19 -0.98 13.31 0.61
N LEU A 20 0.07 12.52 0.41
CA LEU A 20 0.00 11.33 -0.46
C LEU A 20 -0.96 10.27 0.08
N ILE A 21 -1.03 10.07 1.40
CA ILE A 21 -1.98 9.15 2.03
C ILE A 21 -3.42 9.65 1.82
N GLN A 22 -3.68 10.93 2.07
CA GLN A 22 -5.00 11.52 1.83
C GLN A 22 -5.44 11.35 0.36
N GLU A 23 -4.57 11.69 -0.59
CA GLU A 23 -4.84 11.55 -2.02
C GLU A 23 -5.06 10.09 -2.41
N LEU A 24 -4.28 9.15 -1.86
CA LEU A 24 -4.46 7.71 -2.07
C LEU A 24 -5.84 7.25 -1.60
N VAL A 25 -6.22 7.57 -0.36
CA VAL A 25 -7.50 7.14 0.21
C VAL A 25 -8.67 7.74 -0.57
N LEU A 26 -8.58 9.02 -0.95
CA LEU A 26 -9.58 9.68 -1.79
C LEU A 26 -9.68 9.07 -3.20
N ALA A 27 -8.55 8.71 -3.81
CA ALA A 27 -8.53 8.05 -5.11
C ALA A 27 -9.21 6.66 -5.04
N ILE A 28 -8.95 5.89 -3.98
CA ILE A 28 -9.60 4.60 -3.72
C ILE A 28 -11.11 4.78 -3.48
N ALA A 29 -11.51 5.82 -2.75
CA ALA A 29 -12.93 6.11 -2.51
C ALA A 29 -13.71 6.41 -3.81
N ARG A 30 -13.04 6.98 -4.82
CA ARG A 30 -13.64 7.41 -6.10
C ARG A 30 -13.51 6.36 -7.21
N SER A 31 -12.84 5.24 -6.95
CA SER A 31 -12.46 4.27 -7.99
C SER A 31 -12.51 2.83 -7.49
N ASP A 32 -13.06 1.94 -8.31
CA ASP A 32 -13.02 0.49 -8.08
C ASP A 32 -11.75 -0.16 -8.66
N GLN A 33 -10.78 0.63 -9.14
CA GLN A 33 -9.52 0.09 -9.66
C GLN A 33 -8.67 -0.55 -8.55
N PRO A 34 -8.01 -1.70 -8.83
CA PRO A 34 -6.98 -2.26 -7.94
C PRO A 34 -5.68 -1.44 -8.04
N ALA A 35 -4.65 -1.75 -7.25
CA ALA A 35 -3.31 -1.20 -7.50
C ALA A 35 -2.71 -1.79 -8.79
N PHE A 36 -2.86 -3.10 -8.98
CA PHE A 36 -2.46 -3.83 -10.17
C PHE A 36 -3.65 -4.60 -10.75
N HIS A 37 -3.83 -4.50 -12.06
CA HIS A 37 -4.61 -5.48 -12.80
C HIS A 37 -3.79 -6.76 -12.90
N VAL A 38 -4.32 -7.84 -12.33
CA VAL A 38 -3.74 -9.17 -12.40
C VAL A 38 -4.57 -9.96 -13.39
N THR A 39 -3.96 -10.34 -14.51
CA THR A 39 -4.59 -11.17 -15.54
C THR A 39 -3.73 -12.39 -15.82
N GLN A 40 -4.23 -13.35 -16.57
CA GLN A 40 -3.44 -14.47 -17.06
C GLN A 40 -3.48 -14.46 -18.59
N ASP A 41 -2.35 -14.74 -19.22
CA ASP A 41 -2.31 -14.93 -20.66
C ASP A 41 -2.88 -16.30 -21.08
N GLY A 42 -2.87 -16.57 -22.39
CA GLY A 42 -3.41 -17.82 -22.95
C GLY A 42 -2.68 -19.10 -22.51
N VAL A 43 -1.55 -18.99 -21.80
CA VAL A 43 -0.80 -20.12 -21.23
C VAL A 43 -0.78 -20.11 -19.70
N GLY A 44 -1.57 -19.24 -19.06
CA GLY A 44 -1.74 -19.18 -17.61
C GLY A 44 -0.65 -18.39 -16.86
N VAL A 45 0.22 -17.67 -17.57
CA VAL A 45 1.25 -16.83 -16.94
C VAL A 45 0.61 -15.54 -16.47
N GLU A 46 0.89 -15.17 -15.21
CA GLU A 46 0.37 -13.95 -14.58
C GLU A 46 0.96 -12.71 -15.27
N GLN A 47 0.07 -11.83 -15.73
CA GLN A 47 0.38 -10.54 -16.35
C GLN A 47 -0.09 -9.42 -15.42
N LEU A 48 0.82 -8.49 -15.13
CA LEU A 48 0.61 -7.42 -14.17
C LEU A 48 0.65 -6.07 -14.87
N ALA A 49 -0.40 -5.27 -14.70
CA ALA A 49 -0.43 -3.89 -15.19
C ALA A 49 -0.76 -2.93 -14.04
N PRO A 50 0.10 -1.95 -13.72
CA PRO A 50 -0.19 -0.95 -12.69
C PRO A 50 -1.35 -0.05 -13.12
N SER A 51 -2.19 0.35 -12.16
CA SER A 51 -3.26 1.32 -12.36
C SER A 51 -2.83 2.73 -11.94
N SER A 52 -3.73 3.72 -12.05
CA SER A 52 -3.50 5.04 -11.46
C SER A 52 -3.39 5.02 -9.93
N ILE A 53 -3.98 4.03 -9.25
CA ILE A 53 -3.83 3.86 -7.80
C ILE A 53 -2.39 3.45 -7.45
N TYR A 54 -1.73 2.67 -8.32
CA TYR A 54 -0.34 2.28 -8.11
C TYR A 54 0.60 3.48 -8.00
N GLU A 55 0.37 4.51 -8.81
CA GLU A 55 1.21 5.72 -8.83
C GLU A 55 1.24 6.44 -7.47
N LEU A 56 0.18 6.31 -6.66
CA LEU A 56 0.10 6.85 -5.31
C LEU A 56 0.65 5.85 -4.28
N ILE A 57 0.31 4.57 -4.43
CA ILE A 57 0.61 3.53 -3.43
C ILE A 57 2.08 3.07 -3.45
N LYS A 58 2.81 3.28 -4.55
CA LYS A 58 4.22 2.88 -4.69
C LYS A 58 5.15 3.56 -3.68
N TYR A 59 4.70 4.65 -3.04
CA TYR A 59 5.44 5.40 -2.04
C TYR A 59 5.33 4.82 -0.62
N ILE A 60 4.48 3.79 -0.39
CA ILE A 60 4.28 3.16 0.94
C ILE A 60 5.58 2.78 1.67
N PRO A 61 6.64 2.23 1.03
CA PRO A 61 7.91 1.96 1.71
C PRO A 61 8.59 3.17 2.35
N GLN A 62 8.15 4.38 2.03
CA GLN A 62 8.64 5.64 2.58
C GLN A 62 7.73 6.18 3.69
N PHE A 63 6.56 5.58 3.90
CA PHE A 63 5.62 5.99 4.94
C PHE A 63 6.06 5.33 6.24
N GLN A 64 6.68 6.10 7.12
CA GLN A 64 7.11 5.61 8.42
C GLN A 64 5.90 5.50 9.36
N PRO A 65 5.76 4.42 10.14
CA PRO A 65 4.70 4.30 11.13
C PRO A 65 4.68 5.43 12.16
N SER A 66 5.82 6.08 12.40
CA SER A 66 5.92 7.29 13.24
C SER A 66 5.07 8.46 12.73
N TYR A 67 4.61 8.43 11.48
CA TYR A 67 3.66 9.41 10.94
C TYR A 67 2.20 9.10 11.32
N ALA A 68 1.92 7.98 11.99
CA ALA A 68 0.60 7.64 12.50
C ALA A 68 0.27 8.33 13.83
N ASP A 69 1.26 8.75 14.60
CA ASP A 69 1.09 9.17 16.00
C ASP A 69 0.52 10.59 16.18
N ASP A 70 0.44 11.43 15.14
CA ASP A 70 0.32 12.89 15.32
C ASP A 70 -0.88 13.56 14.64
N HIS A 71 -1.89 12.82 14.15
CA HIS A 71 -2.95 13.42 13.33
C HIS A 71 -4.38 12.95 13.67
N ASP A 72 -5.24 13.90 14.04
CA ASP A 72 -6.72 13.79 14.08
C ASP A 72 -7.34 13.60 12.68
N ASP A 73 -6.57 13.14 11.69
CA ASP A 73 -7.01 12.99 10.31
C ASP A 73 -7.64 11.60 10.08
N PRO A 74 -8.95 11.55 9.76
CA PRO A 74 -9.66 10.29 9.57
C PRO A 74 -9.16 9.44 8.41
N TYR A 75 -8.49 10.03 7.40
CA TYR A 75 -7.91 9.29 6.27
C TYR A 75 -6.59 8.64 6.65
N LEU A 76 -5.77 9.30 7.47
CA LEU A 76 -4.52 8.71 7.96
C LEU A 76 -4.81 7.55 8.91
N ALA A 77 -5.73 7.76 9.86
CA ALA A 77 -6.15 6.69 10.77
C ALA A 77 -6.66 5.47 10.00
N LEU A 78 -7.54 5.68 9.02
CA LEU A 78 -8.08 4.60 8.17
C LEU A 78 -6.98 3.87 7.40
N PHE A 79 -6.03 4.61 6.80
CA PHE A 79 -4.91 4.01 6.08
C PHE A 79 -4.04 3.13 6.98
N TRP A 80 -3.68 3.62 8.17
CA TRP A 80 -2.85 2.86 9.10
C TRP A 80 -3.59 1.64 9.67
N THR A 81 -4.88 1.75 9.95
CA THR A 81 -5.74 0.60 10.30
C THR A 81 -5.71 -0.45 9.19
N ALA A 82 -5.86 -0.05 7.92
CA ALA A 82 -5.80 -0.98 6.80
C ALA A 82 -4.42 -1.67 6.69
N CYS A 83 -3.33 -0.92 6.86
CA CYS A 83 -1.97 -1.47 6.86
C CYS A 83 -1.77 -2.52 7.95
N GLN A 84 -2.32 -2.27 9.15
CA GLN A 84 -2.23 -3.19 10.28
C GLN A 84 -3.07 -4.45 10.05
N GLU A 85 -4.32 -4.31 9.60
CA GLU A 85 -5.24 -5.44 9.39
C GLU A 85 -4.82 -6.34 8.23
N VAL A 86 -4.16 -5.78 7.20
CA VAL A 86 -3.55 -6.57 6.12
C VAL A 86 -2.27 -7.28 6.59
N GLY A 87 -1.64 -6.80 7.67
CA GLY A 87 -0.37 -7.32 8.14
C GLY A 87 0.78 -6.97 7.19
N LEU A 88 0.86 -5.70 6.77
CA LEU A 88 1.94 -5.25 5.90
C LEU A 88 3.31 -5.40 6.55
N GLU A 89 4.23 -5.99 5.79
CA GLU A 89 5.63 -6.12 6.15
C GLU A 89 6.52 -5.53 5.06
N PHE A 90 7.60 -4.88 5.49
CA PHE A 90 8.62 -4.32 4.60
C PHE A 90 9.83 -5.24 4.55
N SER A 91 9.96 -5.98 3.45
CA SER A 91 11.08 -6.89 3.22
C SER A 91 12.05 -6.32 2.18
N PRO A 92 13.29 -6.85 2.07
CA PRO A 92 14.18 -6.54 0.97
C PRO A 92 13.59 -6.84 -0.43
N TYR A 93 12.57 -7.70 -0.50
CA TYR A 93 11.89 -8.10 -1.73
C TYR A 93 10.66 -7.23 -2.05
N GLY A 94 10.35 -6.25 -1.21
CA GLY A 94 9.22 -5.34 -1.38
C GLY A 94 8.21 -5.42 -0.23
N VAL A 95 7.02 -4.86 -0.49
CA VAL A 95 5.90 -4.83 0.45
C VAL A 95 5.18 -6.17 0.37
N ILE A 96 5.20 -6.93 1.46
CA ILE A 96 4.61 -8.28 1.52
C ILE A 96 3.56 -8.32 2.63
N ALA A 97 2.67 -9.31 2.56
CA ALA A 97 1.72 -9.63 3.61
C ALA A 97 1.43 -11.12 3.56
N LEU A 98 0.97 -11.72 4.65
CA LEU A 98 0.42 -13.07 4.61
C LEU A 98 -0.85 -13.08 3.75
N ASN A 99 -1.10 -14.21 3.07
CA ASN A 99 -2.39 -14.46 2.45
C ASN A 99 -3.48 -14.61 3.54
N SER A 100 -4.75 -14.54 3.15
CA SER A 100 -5.87 -14.63 4.10
C SER A 100 -5.95 -15.95 4.87
N GLU A 101 -5.28 -16.99 4.39
CA GLU A 101 -5.21 -18.30 5.05
C GLU A 101 -3.99 -18.44 5.98
N GLU A 102 -3.13 -17.43 6.03
CA GLU A 102 -1.84 -17.42 6.75
C GLU A 102 -0.90 -18.57 6.36
N THR A 103 -1.08 -19.14 5.16
CA THR A 103 -0.31 -20.29 4.66
C THR A 103 0.89 -19.89 3.81
N GLY A 104 0.99 -18.62 3.43
CA GLY A 104 2.12 -18.11 2.65
C GLY A 104 2.06 -16.60 2.42
N TYR A 105 3.17 -16.04 1.94
CA TYR A 105 3.27 -14.61 1.65
C TYR A 105 2.78 -14.26 0.24
N LEU A 106 2.07 -13.14 0.16
CA LEU A 106 1.74 -12.45 -1.07
C LEU A 106 2.94 -11.65 -1.58
N GLY A 107 3.17 -11.68 -2.89
CA GLY A 107 4.10 -10.76 -3.54
C GLY A 107 3.53 -9.34 -3.61
N THR A 108 4.40 -8.35 -3.82
CA THR A 108 4.06 -6.90 -3.84
C THR A 108 2.77 -6.54 -4.58
N PRO A 109 2.50 -7.04 -5.80
CA PRO A 109 1.26 -6.67 -6.50
C PRO A 109 -0.01 -7.10 -5.77
N LYS A 110 -0.02 -8.34 -5.25
CA LYS A 110 -1.16 -8.91 -4.53
C LYS A 110 -1.32 -8.26 -3.15
N THR A 111 -0.22 -7.97 -2.47
CA THR A 111 -0.22 -7.21 -1.21
C THR A 111 -0.81 -5.81 -1.39
N MET A 112 -0.39 -5.08 -2.43
CA MET A 112 -0.92 -3.75 -2.71
C MET A 112 -2.41 -3.79 -3.08
N ASN A 113 -2.86 -4.81 -3.82
CA ASN A 113 -4.28 -5.01 -4.08
C ASN A 113 -5.07 -5.30 -2.80
N ALA A 114 -4.57 -6.19 -1.94
CA ALA A 114 -5.20 -6.48 -0.64
C ALA A 114 -5.34 -5.22 0.22
N LEU A 115 -4.32 -4.35 0.22
CA LEU A 115 -4.39 -3.06 0.90
C LEU A 115 -5.45 -2.13 0.32
N VAL A 116 -5.51 -1.98 -1.00
CA VAL A 116 -6.55 -1.18 -1.68
C VAL A 116 -7.95 -1.69 -1.33
N ASP A 117 -8.14 -3.01 -1.35
CA ASP A 117 -9.41 -3.64 -1.02
C ASP A 117 -9.79 -3.40 0.44
N ARG A 118 -8.83 -3.49 1.37
CA ARG A 118 -9.12 -3.23 2.78
C ARG A 118 -9.45 -1.77 3.06
N ILE A 119 -8.70 -0.82 2.48
CA ILE A 119 -9.04 0.62 2.55
C ILE A 119 -10.45 0.86 2.04
N ARG A 120 -10.82 0.24 0.91
CA ARG A 120 -12.16 0.36 0.32
C ARG A 120 -13.26 -0.21 1.22
N GLN A 121 -12.99 -1.34 1.90
CA GLN A 121 -13.92 -1.91 2.87
C GLN A 121 -14.13 -0.96 4.06
N LEU A 122 -13.05 -0.48 4.67
CA LEU A 122 -13.12 0.47 5.80
C LEU A 122 -13.85 1.77 5.43
N LEU A 123 -13.69 2.27 4.20
CA LEU A 123 -14.43 3.45 3.72
C LEU A 123 -15.95 3.22 3.60
N ARG A 124 -16.39 1.96 3.45
CA ARG A 124 -17.80 1.56 3.34
C ARG A 124 -18.41 1.13 4.67
N GLU A 125 -17.58 0.85 5.68
CA GLU A 125 -18.04 0.48 7.02
C GLU A 125 -18.67 1.70 7.72
N PRO A 126 -19.87 1.57 8.32
CA PRO A 126 -20.46 2.65 9.11
C PRO A 126 -19.59 2.90 10.35
N ARG A 127 -19.06 4.12 10.50
CA ARG A 127 -18.40 4.52 11.75
C ARG A 127 -19.49 4.59 12.83
N THR A 128 -19.47 3.62 13.74
CA THR A 128 -20.42 3.49 14.87
C THR A 128 -20.00 4.37 16.04
#